data_AF-A0A353Z0X9-F1
#
_entry.id   AF-A0A353Z0X9-F1
#
_cell.length_a   1.000
_cell.length_b   1.000
_cell.length_c   1.000
_cell.angle_alpha   90.00
_cell.angle_beta   90.00
_cell.angle_gamma   90.00
#
_symmetry.space_group_name_H-M   'P 1'
#
loop_
_entity.id
_entity.type
_entity.pdbx_description
1 polymer ?
#
loop_
_entity_poly.entity_id
_entity_poly.type
_entity_poly.pdbx_seq_one_letter_code
_entity_poly.pdbx_strand_id
1 'polypeptide(L)'
;FKLYENIEELAPEVFAKFKGGDAVKVISPNVDFYSGFVYKCIDIPKELYTPIFAVSRIAGWCAHRLEEITFSSKRIIRPAYKNIYGRIDYDNLDERE
;
A
#
# COMPACT_ATOMS: atom_id res chain seq x y z
N PHE A 1 18.15 13.55 11.34
CA PHE A 1 18.95 12.38 10.97
C PHE A 1 19.05 11.38 12.12
N LYS A 2 19.84 11.63 13.17
CA LYS A 2 20.07 10.68 14.30
C LYS A 2 18.81 10.06 14.94
N LEU A 3 17.72 10.80 15.02
CA LEU A 3 16.43 10.28 15.49
C LEU A 3 15.90 9.12 14.61
N TYR A 4 16.00 9.24 13.28
CA TYR A 4 15.48 8.23 12.34
C TYR A 4 16.34 6.97 12.36
N GLU A 5 17.67 7.13 12.43
CA GLU A 5 18.63 6.03 12.58
C GLU A 5 18.36 5.24 13.88
N ASN A 6 18.22 5.94 15.01
CA ASN A 6 17.87 5.29 16.28
C ASN A 6 16.52 4.54 16.19
N ILE A 7 15.53 5.07 15.48
CA ILE A 7 14.24 4.40 15.31
C ILE A 7 14.39 3.16 14.41
N GLU A 8 15.16 3.23 13.33
CA GLU A 8 15.44 2.07 12.46
C GLU A 8 16.12 0.94 13.23
N GLU A 9 17.09 1.26 14.10
CA GLU A 9 17.81 0.27 14.90
C GLU A 9 16.95 -0.33 16.02
N LEU A 10 16.19 0.49 16.75
CA LEU A 10 15.47 0.06 17.96
C LEU A 10 14.09 -0.54 17.67
N ALA A 11 13.41 -0.11 16.60
CA ALA A 11 12.03 -0.54 16.33
C ALA A 11 11.88 -2.06 16.12
N PRO A 12 12.79 -2.77 15.42
CA PRO A 12 12.70 -4.22 15.27
C PRO A 12 12.76 -4.97 16.61
N GLU A 13 13.65 -4.54 17.52
CA GLU A 13 13.80 -5.16 18.84
C GLU A 13 12.54 -4.96 19.70
N VAL A 14 12.03 -3.73 19.74
CA VAL A 14 10.80 -3.40 20.50
C VAL A 14 9.61 -4.19 19.97
N PHE A 15 9.49 -4.30 18.64
CA PHE A 15 8.40 -5.03 18.03
C PHE A 15 8.47 -6.54 18.27
N ALA A 16 9.68 -7.13 18.24
CA ALA A 16 9.90 -8.54 18.54
C ALA A 16 9.50 -8.90 19.99
N LYS A 17 9.87 -8.03 20.96
CA LYS A 17 9.44 -8.18 22.36
C LYS A 17 7.92 -8.13 22.50
N PHE A 18 7.26 -7.20 21.83
CA PHE A 18 5.81 -7.05 21.89
C PHE A 18 5.05 -8.24 21.27
N LYS A 19 5.54 -8.79 20.15
CA LYS A 19 4.85 -9.83 19.40
C LYS A 19 5.12 -11.26 19.88
N GLY A 20 5.87 -11.44 20.97
CA GLY A 20 6.06 -12.73 21.64
C GLY A 20 7.28 -13.53 21.17
N GLY A 21 8.42 -12.89 20.87
CA GLY A 21 9.74 -13.54 20.77
C GLY A 21 10.01 -14.39 19.52
N ASP A 22 9.00 -15.12 19.04
CA ASP A 22 9.11 -16.09 17.94
C ASP A 22 8.60 -15.55 16.59
N ALA A 23 8.18 -14.28 16.54
CA ALA A 23 7.80 -13.64 15.30
C ALA A 23 9.04 -13.27 14.48
N VAL A 24 9.63 -14.27 13.82
CA VAL A 24 10.77 -14.20 12.88
C VAL A 24 10.38 -13.49 11.58
N LYS A 25 9.84 -12.28 11.67
CA LYS A 25 9.68 -11.42 10.49
C LYS A 25 10.57 -10.22 10.71
N VAL A 26 11.69 -10.20 9.98
CA VAL A 26 12.59 -9.05 9.92
C VAL A 26 11.76 -7.85 9.45
N ILE A 27 11.71 -6.82 10.28
CA ILE A 27 11.04 -5.56 9.97
C ILE A 27 12.11 -4.60 9.51
N SER A 28 12.06 -4.25 8.25
CA SER A 28 12.87 -3.20 7.67
C SER A 28 12.02 -1.94 7.51
N PRO A 29 12.58 -0.74 7.69
CA PRO A 29 11.87 0.48 7.36
C PRO A 29 11.52 0.48 5.87
N ASN A 30 10.30 0.89 5.56
CA ASN A 30 9.91 1.11 4.17
C ASN A 30 10.45 2.46 3.67
N VAL A 31 10.34 2.71 2.37
CA VAL A 31 10.77 3.98 1.75
C VAL A 31 10.03 5.19 2.35
N ASP A 32 8.79 5.00 2.80
CA ASP A 32 7.96 6.07 3.36
C ASP A 32 8.58 6.65 4.64
N PHE A 33 9.23 5.81 5.45
CA PHE A 33 9.93 6.20 6.67
C PHE A 33 10.96 7.31 6.43
N TYR A 34 11.72 7.21 5.32
CA TYR A 34 12.74 8.17 4.97
C TYR A 34 12.23 9.30 4.05
N SER A 35 11.28 9.01 3.17
CA SER A 35 10.80 10.00 2.19
C SER A 35 10.23 11.26 2.84
N GLY A 36 9.43 11.13 3.90
CA GLY A 36 8.88 12.28 4.62
C GLY A 36 9.95 13.12 5.32
N PHE A 37 11.03 12.49 5.82
CA PHE A 37 12.18 13.21 6.37
C PHE A 37 12.89 14.02 5.29
N VAL A 38 13.15 13.39 4.13
CA VAL A 38 13.80 14.06 3.00
C VAL A 38 12.95 15.23 2.49
N TYR A 39 11.65 15.04 2.29
CA TYR A 39 10.75 16.11 1.85
C TYR A 39 10.71 17.29 2.83
N LYS A 40 10.74 17.01 4.14
CA LYS A 40 10.86 18.07 5.15
C LYS A 40 12.21 18.79 5.09
N CYS A 41 13.30 18.08 4.82
CA CYS A 41 14.64 18.68 4.69
C CYS A 41 14.77 19.63 3.49
N ILE A 42 13.94 19.46 2.46
CA ILE A 42 13.89 20.34 1.27
C ILE A 42 12.66 21.25 1.26
N ASP A 43 12.06 21.49 2.43
CA ASP A 43 10.94 22.42 2.65
C ASP A 43 9.71 22.19 1.76
N ILE A 44 9.42 20.94 1.42
CA ILE A 44 8.16 20.59 0.74
C ILE A 44 7.01 20.59 1.75
N PRO A 45 5.90 21.30 1.47
CA PRO A 45 4.67 21.23 2.26
C PRO A 45 4.12 19.80 2.36
N LYS A 46 3.64 19.40 3.53
CA LYS A 46 3.15 18.03 3.79
C LYS A 46 1.97 17.65 2.91
N GLU A 47 1.16 18.64 2.53
CA GLU A 47 0.02 18.53 1.63
C GLU A 47 0.44 18.03 0.24
N LEU A 48 1.72 18.21 -0.13
CA LEU A 48 2.28 17.80 -1.42
C LEU A 48 2.95 16.42 -1.41
N TYR A 49 3.05 15.73 -0.27
CA TYR A 49 3.76 14.45 -0.20
C TYR A 49 3.09 13.39 -1.08
N THR A 50 1.77 13.23 -0.97
CA THR A 50 1.01 12.27 -1.78
C THR A 50 0.97 12.67 -3.27
N PRO A 51 0.72 13.94 -3.64
CA PRO A 51 0.83 14.38 -5.04
C PRO A 51 2.18 14.08 -5.69
N ILE A 52 3.30 14.35 -5.01
CA ILE A 52 4.64 14.08 -5.55
C ILE A 52 4.87 12.58 -5.73
N PHE A 53 4.44 11.77 -4.76
CA PHE A 53 4.46 10.33 -4.90
C PHE A 53 3.67 9.88 -6.14
N ALA A 54 2.44 10.36 -6.32
CA ALA A 54 1.62 10.02 -7.49
C ALA A 54 2.30 10.41 -8.81
N VAL A 55 2.89 11.61 -8.89
CA VAL A 55 3.64 12.07 -10.08
C VAL A 55 4.79 11.12 -10.40
N SER A 56 5.54 10.65 -9.39
CA SER A 56 6.62 9.68 -9.60
C SER A 56 6.14 8.33 -10.15
N ARG A 57 4.88 7.95 -9.87
CA ARG A 57 4.29 6.68 -10.34
C ARG A 57 3.76 6.72 -11.77
N ILE A 58 3.50 7.92 -12.32
CA ILE A 58 2.96 8.09 -13.68
C ILE A 58 3.80 7.37 -14.72
N ALA A 59 5.14 7.46 -14.66
CA ALA A 59 6.00 6.79 -15.62
C ALA A 59 5.78 5.27 -15.66
N GLY A 60 5.65 4.64 -14.48
CA GLY A 60 5.35 3.21 -14.37
C GLY A 60 3.95 2.88 -14.87
N TRP A 61 2.94 3.68 -14.53
CA TRP A 61 1.57 3.49 -15.01
C TRP A 61 1.47 3.60 -16.53
N CYS A 62 2.15 4.58 -17.13
CA CYS A 62 2.23 4.72 -18.58
C CYS A 62 2.91 3.52 -19.24
N ALA A 63 4.01 3.02 -18.65
CA ALA A 63 4.70 1.83 -19.16
C ALA A 63 3.80 0.58 -19.14
N HIS A 64 3.15 0.30 -18.00
CA HIS A 64 2.21 -0.81 -17.90
C HIS A 64 1.03 -0.64 -18.86
N ARG A 65 0.52 0.58 -19.01
CA ARG A 65 -0.59 0.83 -19.94
C ARG A 65 -0.18 0.58 -21.40
N LEU A 66 1.02 0.97 -21.77
CA LEU A 66 1.56 0.73 -23.11
C LEU A 66 1.74 -0.77 -23.37
N GLU A 67 2.24 -1.51 -22.37
CA GLU A 67 2.36 -2.97 -22.42
C GLU A 67 0.99 -3.63 -22.63
N GLU A 68 -0.02 -3.24 -21.85
CA GLU A 68 -1.39 -3.77 -21.99
C GLU A 68 -1.99 -3.57 -23.39
N ILE A 69 -1.86 -2.38 -23.98
CA ILE A 69 -2.48 -2.07 -25.28
C ILE A 69 -1.72 -2.68 -26.46
N THR A 70 -0.42 -2.91 -26.32
CA THR A 70 0.45 -3.46 -27.37
C THR A 70 0.44 -4.98 -27.36
N PHE A 71 0.07 -5.60 -26.23
CA PHE A 71 0.00 -7.04 -26.09
C PHE A 71 -1.06 -7.64 -27.01
N SER A 72 -0.65 -8.58 -27.87
CA SER A 72 -1.50 -9.15 -28.95
C SER A 72 -2.78 -9.81 -28.45
N SER A 73 -2.77 -10.36 -27.23
CA SER A 73 -3.95 -11.04 -26.66
C SER A 73 -5.05 -10.10 -26.16
N LYS A 74 -4.78 -8.79 -25.97
CA LYS A 74 -5.74 -7.76 -25.50
C LYS A 74 -6.69 -8.24 -24.41
N ARG A 75 -6.18 -8.98 -23.43
CA ARG A 75 -6.99 -9.61 -22.39
C ARG A 75 -7.48 -8.60 -21.36
N ILE A 76 -8.77 -8.65 -21.05
CA ILE A 76 -9.34 -7.95 -19.89
C ILE A 76 -8.90 -8.64 -18.59
N ILE A 77 -8.47 -7.85 -17.61
CA ILE A 77 -8.18 -8.34 -16.26
C ILE A 77 -9.50 -8.47 -15.51
N ARG A 78 -10.10 -9.66 -15.53
CA ARG A 78 -11.38 -9.95 -14.86
C ARG A 78 -11.25 -11.20 -13.97
N PRO A 79 -10.88 -11.03 -12.68
CA PRO A 79 -10.86 -12.16 -11.75
C PRO A 79 -12.28 -12.68 -11.50
N ALA A 80 -12.41 -13.99 -11.25
CA ALA A 80 -13.67 -14.60 -10.83
C ALA A 80 -13.89 -14.36 -9.34
N TYR A 81 -15.16 -14.21 -8.95
CA TYR A 81 -15.58 -14.10 -7.55
C TYR A 81 -16.54 -15.24 -7.22
N LYS A 82 -16.43 -15.77 -6.00
CA LYS A 82 -17.35 -16.76 -5.44
C LYS A 82 -17.90 -16.25 -4.12
N ASN A 83 -19.22 -16.09 -4.06
CA ASN A 83 -19.91 -15.79 -2.82
C ASN A 83 -19.90 -17.04 -1.90
N ILE A 84 -19.63 -16.85 -0.61
CA ILE A 84 -19.58 -17.92 0.39
C ILE A 84 -20.85 -18.03 1.24
N TYR A 85 -21.77 -17.08 1.12
CA TYR A 85 -23.07 -17.13 1.75
C TYR A 85 -23.97 -18.12 1.01
N GLY A 86 -24.91 -18.71 1.75
CA GLY A 86 -25.98 -19.49 1.16
C GLY A 86 -26.93 -18.61 0.34
N ARG A 87 -27.90 -19.25 -0.31
CA ARG A 87 -29.01 -18.54 -0.93
C ARG A 87 -29.79 -17.81 0.18
N ILE A 88 -29.86 -16.49 0.07
CA ILE A 88 -30.76 -15.66 0.88
C ILE A 88 -32.01 -15.46 0.06
N ASP A 89 -33.18 -15.72 0.64
CA ASP A 89 -34.44 -15.39 -0.01
C ASP A 89 -34.59 -13.88 -0.15
N TYR A 90 -35.25 -13.45 -1.22
CA TYR A 90 -35.41 -12.03 -1.47
C TYR A 90 -36.54 -11.48 -0.61
N ASP A 91 -36.20 -10.61 0.34
CA ASP A 91 -37.18 -9.79 1.06
C ASP A 91 -37.56 -8.58 0.20
N ASN A 92 -38.87 -8.31 0.03
CA ASN A 92 -39.31 -7.13 -0.70
C ASN A 92 -38.75 -5.86 -0.06
N LEU A 93 -38.50 -4.85 -0.89
CA LEU A 93 -37.87 -3.62 -0.42
C LEU A 93 -38.70 -2.94 0.69
N ASP A 94 -40.02 -3.04 0.61
CA ASP A 94 -40.98 -2.48 1.56
C ASP A 94 -41.05 -3.26 2.89
N GLU A 95 -40.48 -4.47 2.94
CA GLU A 95 -40.51 -5.41 4.07
C GLU A 95 -39.19 -5.45 4.86
N ARG A 96 -38.20 -4.66 4.45
CA ARG A 96 -36.89 -4.56 5.13
C ARG A 96 -36.96 -3.49 6.21
N GLU A 97 -36.53 -3.82 7.44
CA GLU A 97 -36.33 -2.85 8.54
C GLU A 97 -35.28 -1.78 8.22
#